data_AF-A0A1M4W5X9-F1
#
_entry.id   AF-A0A1M4W5X9-F1
#
_cell.length_a   1.000
_cell.length_b   1.000
_cell.length_c   1.000
_cell.angle_alpha   90.00
_cell.angle_beta   90.00
_cell.angle_gamma   90.00
#
_symmetry.space_group_name_H-M   'P 1'
#
loop_
_entity.id
_entity.type
_entity.pdbx_description
1 polymer ?
#
loop_
_entity_poly.entity_id
_entity_poly.type
_entity_poly.pdbx_seq_one_letter_code
_entity_poly.pdbx_strand_id
1 'polypeptide(L)'
;MKKILLTIGLFSTVLFFAQKNENYFVVGYHSICCGTPSDKPVMDFINTFRTKNKIKNFEVYRQNGLGREGEFNLYIGTDTFSKTQKTQFVNGLKAVIEAQNRMKKPNRDGDVSFNETEIIKKADLSNARNLTLIK
;
A
#
# COMPACT_ATOMS: atom_id res chain seq x y z
N MET A 1 37.49 29.24 -29.27
CA MET A 1 37.07 28.08 -28.44
C MET A 1 36.13 28.55 -27.33
N LYS A 2 34.82 28.69 -27.59
CA LYS A 2 33.83 29.15 -26.58
C LYS A 2 32.42 28.56 -26.76
N LYS A 3 32.20 27.66 -27.73
CA LYS A 3 30.87 27.14 -28.09
C LYS A 3 30.58 25.71 -27.61
N ILE A 4 31.52 25.06 -26.92
CA ILE A 4 31.39 23.64 -26.51
C ILE A 4 30.79 23.50 -25.09
N LEU A 5 30.78 24.57 -24.29
CA LEU A 5 30.23 24.53 -22.92
C LEU A 5 28.70 24.55 -22.86
N LEU A 6 28.00 24.86 -23.96
CA LEU A 6 26.54 24.97 -23.98
C LEU A 6 25.82 23.68 -24.37
N THR A 7 26.51 22.64 -24.85
CA THR A 7 25.87 21.38 -25.26
C THR A 7 25.82 20.32 -24.16
N ILE A 8 26.51 20.52 -23.02
CA ILE A 8 26.52 19.56 -21.89
C ILE A 8 25.38 19.84 -20.89
N GLY A 9 24.74 21.01 -20.94
CA GLY A 9 23.65 21.39 -20.02
C GLY A 9 22.26 20.86 -20.35
N LEU A 10 22.05 20.23 -21.52
CA LEU A 10 20.71 19.90 -22.01
C LEU A 10 20.23 18.46 -21.71
N PHE A 11 21.08 17.61 -21.10
CA PHE A 11 20.78 16.18 -20.94
C PHE A 11 20.66 15.69 -19.48
N SER A 12 20.77 16.58 -18.48
CA SER A 12 20.89 16.17 -17.07
C SER A 12 19.57 16.07 -16.28
N THR A 13 18.39 16.35 -16.86
CA THR A 13 17.15 16.51 -16.08
C THR A 13 16.10 15.39 -16.21
N VAL A 14 16.35 14.31 -16.94
CA VAL A 14 15.32 13.27 -17.19
C VAL A 14 15.29 12.10 -16.19
N LEU A 15 16.09 12.09 -15.11
CA LEU A 15 16.20 10.93 -14.21
C LEU A 15 15.20 10.87 -13.04
N PHE A 16 14.17 11.72 -12.98
CA PHE A 16 13.27 11.79 -11.82
C PHE A 16 12.02 10.88 -11.86
N PHE A 17 11.85 10.00 -12.86
CA PHE A 17 10.55 9.35 -13.11
C PHE A 17 10.31 7.95 -12.48
N ALA A 18 11.09 7.55 -11.47
CA ALA A 18 10.82 6.31 -10.73
C ALA A 18 11.08 6.48 -9.22
N GLN A 19 10.52 7.54 -8.62
CA GLN A 19 10.56 7.69 -7.17
C GLN A 19 9.71 6.58 -6.53
N LYS A 20 10.38 5.54 -6.01
CA LYS A 20 9.78 4.48 -5.21
C LYS A 20 9.20 5.10 -3.93
N ASN A 21 8.12 4.52 -3.39
CA ASN A 21 7.58 4.98 -2.12
C ASN A 21 8.59 4.70 -0.99
N GLU A 22 8.64 5.58 -0.01
CA GLU A 22 9.37 5.49 1.24
C GLU A 22 8.43 5.29 2.44
N ASN A 23 7.16 5.70 2.33
CA ASN A 23 6.14 5.52 3.36
C ASN A 23 4.99 4.61 2.92
N TYR A 24 4.64 3.67 3.80
CA TYR A 24 3.58 2.68 3.57
C TYR A 24 2.57 2.68 4.70
N PHE A 25 1.29 2.68 4.34
CA PHE A 25 0.22 2.30 5.24
C PHE A 25 0.15 0.78 5.37
N VAL A 26 -0.21 0.29 6.55
CA VAL A 26 -0.33 -1.14 6.84
C VAL A 26 -1.78 -1.54 7.04
N VAL A 27 -2.23 -2.54 6.29
CA VAL A 27 -3.51 -3.22 6.53
C VAL A 27 -3.20 -4.65 6.96
N GLY A 28 -3.52 -4.99 8.21
CA GLY A 28 -3.26 -6.31 8.77
C GLY A 28 -4.47 -7.22 8.69
N TYR A 29 -4.27 -8.46 8.27
CA TYR A 29 -5.29 -9.50 8.21
C TYR A 29 -5.01 -10.55 9.28
N HIS A 30 -5.93 -10.65 10.21
CA HIS A 30 -5.82 -11.48 11.40
C HIS A 30 -6.82 -12.61 11.36
N SER A 31 -6.49 -13.72 12.00
CA SER A 31 -7.37 -14.86 12.17
C SER A 31 -7.90 -14.92 13.61
N ILE A 32 -9.04 -15.58 13.80
CA ILE A 32 -9.55 -15.94 15.14
C ILE A 32 -9.69 -17.47 15.22
N CYS A 33 -10.34 -18.05 14.20
CA CYS A 33 -10.21 -19.45 13.85
C CYS A 33 -10.18 -19.58 12.35
N CYS A 34 -9.48 -20.61 11.87
CA CYS A 34 -9.76 -21.20 10.59
C CYS A 34 -9.43 -20.25 9.40
N GLY A 35 -8.52 -19.29 9.58
CA GLY A 35 -8.00 -18.44 8.51
C GLY A 35 -8.32 -16.96 8.62
N THR A 36 -7.77 -16.20 7.67
CA THR A 36 -7.97 -14.75 7.55
C THR A 36 -9.18 -14.39 6.69
N PRO A 37 -9.76 -13.18 6.86
CA PRO A 37 -10.70 -12.62 5.91
C PRO A 37 -10.10 -12.47 4.50
N SER A 38 -10.94 -12.49 3.47
CA SER A 38 -10.52 -12.19 2.09
C SER A 38 -10.00 -10.75 1.97
N ASP A 39 -8.93 -10.56 1.20
CA ASP A 39 -8.38 -9.25 0.82
C ASP A 39 -9.18 -8.54 -0.27
N LYS A 40 -10.13 -9.23 -0.90
CA LYS A 40 -10.89 -8.73 -2.05
C LYS A 40 -11.53 -7.35 -1.81
N PRO A 41 -12.22 -7.06 -0.69
CA PRO A 41 -12.85 -5.74 -0.50
C PRO A 41 -11.83 -4.60 -0.53
N VAL A 42 -10.70 -4.77 0.15
CA VAL A 42 -9.62 -3.78 0.21
C VAL A 42 -8.91 -3.66 -1.13
N MET A 43 -8.61 -4.79 -1.79
CA MET A 43 -7.94 -4.78 -3.10
C MET A 43 -8.82 -4.18 -4.20
N ASP A 44 -10.12 -4.46 -4.21
CA ASP A 44 -11.08 -3.86 -5.14
C ASP A 44 -11.16 -2.33 -4.93
N PHE A 45 -11.15 -1.87 -3.68
CA PHE A 45 -11.07 -0.44 -3.35
C PHE A 45 -9.76 0.18 -3.87
N ILE A 46 -8.61 -0.44 -3.59
CA ILE A 46 -7.30 0.03 -4.04
C ILE A 46 -7.27 0.15 -5.57
N ASN A 47 -7.75 -0.86 -6.29
CA ASN A 47 -7.78 -0.87 -7.75
C ASN A 47 -8.71 0.20 -8.32
N THR A 48 -9.88 0.38 -7.70
CA THR A 48 -10.83 1.43 -8.08
C THR A 48 -10.24 2.81 -7.83
N PHE A 49 -9.61 3.02 -6.68
CA PHE A 49 -8.96 4.28 -6.31
C PHE A 49 -7.79 4.61 -7.26
N ARG A 50 -6.94 3.62 -7.57
CA ARG A 50 -5.85 3.72 -8.54
C ARG A 50 -6.35 4.21 -9.90
N THR A 51 -7.37 3.53 -10.44
CA THR A 51 -7.95 3.85 -11.76
C THR A 51 -8.60 5.23 -11.77
N LYS A 52 -9.43 5.54 -10.76
CA LYS A 52 -10.13 6.82 -10.64
C LYS A 52 -9.16 8.01 -10.57
N ASN A 53 -8.05 7.84 -9.85
CA ASN A 53 -7.06 8.90 -9.64
C ASN A 53 -5.89 8.86 -10.64
N LYS A 54 -5.90 7.96 -11.62
CA LYS A 54 -4.85 7.79 -12.64
C LYS A 54 -3.44 7.64 -12.03
N ILE A 55 -3.34 6.91 -10.92
CA ILE A 55 -2.07 6.68 -10.22
C ILE A 55 -1.27 5.63 -10.99
N LYS A 56 -0.17 6.06 -11.61
CA LYS A 56 0.69 5.19 -12.44
C LYS A 56 1.48 4.19 -11.60
N ASN A 57 2.10 4.66 -10.52
CA ASN A 57 2.99 3.87 -9.66
C ASN A 57 2.33 3.58 -8.32
N PHE A 58 1.25 2.79 -8.35
CA PHE A 58 0.60 2.31 -7.14
C PHE A 58 1.31 1.04 -6.67
N GLU A 59 2.04 1.13 -5.57
CA GLU A 59 2.84 0.04 -5.04
C GLU A 59 2.12 -0.61 -3.85
N VAL A 60 1.85 -1.91 -3.94
CA VAL A 60 1.28 -2.70 -2.84
C VAL A 60 2.14 -3.92 -2.62
N TYR A 61 2.72 -4.05 -1.44
CA TYR A 61 3.38 -5.30 -1.03
C TYR A 61 2.46 -6.13 -0.15
N ARG A 62 2.63 -7.45 -0.21
CA ARG A 62 2.04 -8.42 0.70
C ARG A 62 3.14 -9.13 1.45
N GLN A 63 3.03 -9.16 2.78
CA GLN A 63 3.89 -9.96 3.63
C GLN A 63 3.10 -11.13 4.19
N ASN A 64 3.50 -12.36 3.87
CA ASN A 64 2.85 -13.58 4.34
C ASN A 64 3.60 -14.24 5.52
N GLY A 65 2.95 -15.20 6.17
CA GLY A 65 3.56 -15.99 7.23
C GLY A 65 3.75 -15.20 8.53
N LEU A 66 2.77 -14.33 8.84
CA LEU A 66 2.72 -13.59 10.10
C LEU A 66 2.08 -14.39 11.24
N GLY A 67 1.44 -15.52 10.93
CA GLY A 67 0.89 -16.44 11.92
C GLY A 67 0.68 -17.84 11.33
N ARG A 68 -0.14 -18.64 12.01
CA ARG A 68 -0.35 -20.07 11.71
C ARG A 68 -1.50 -20.33 10.75
N GLU A 69 -2.43 -19.40 10.61
CA GLU A 69 -3.66 -19.58 9.84
C GLU A 69 -3.67 -18.79 8.53
N GLY A 70 -2.53 -18.21 8.16
CA GLY A 70 -2.38 -17.45 6.92
C GLY A 70 -2.56 -15.94 7.11
N GLU A 71 -2.14 -15.43 8.25
CA GLU A 71 -2.06 -14.00 8.58
C GLU A 71 -1.03 -13.32 7.70
N PHE A 72 -1.40 -12.13 7.22
CA PHE A 72 -0.58 -11.34 6.32
C PHE A 72 -0.86 -9.85 6.48
N ASN A 73 0.10 -9.04 6.04
CA ASN A 73 -0.05 -7.59 5.95
C ASN A 73 -0.04 -7.17 4.48
N LEU A 74 -0.81 -6.13 4.16
CA LEU A 74 -0.66 -5.34 2.95
C LEU A 74 0.02 -4.02 3.28
N TYR A 75 1.04 -3.66 2.51
CA TYR A 75 1.77 -2.39 2.63
C TYR A 75 1.49 -1.54 1.39
N ILE A 76 0.87 -0.39 1.58
CA ILE A 76 0.33 0.44 0.51
C ILE A 76 1.14 1.74 0.42
N GLY A 77 1.89 1.91 -0.66
CA GLY A 77 2.70 3.10 -0.91
C GLY A 77 1.84 4.32 -1.25
N THR A 78 2.04 5.43 -0.54
CA THR A 78 1.18 6.63 -0.67
C THR A 78 1.93 7.93 -0.96
N ASP A 79 3.22 7.90 -1.22
CA ASP A 79 4.05 9.12 -1.37
C ASP A 79 3.73 9.90 -2.64
N THR A 80 3.16 9.22 -3.64
CA THR A 80 2.72 9.87 -4.88
C THR A 80 1.37 10.57 -4.74
N PHE A 81 0.70 10.45 -3.59
CA PHE A 81 -0.63 11.01 -3.41
C PHE A 81 -0.53 12.47 -2.99
N SER A 82 -1.36 13.33 -3.60
CA SER A 82 -1.63 14.65 -3.04
C SER A 82 -2.28 14.54 -1.66
N LYS A 83 -2.23 15.61 -0.86
CA LYS A 83 -2.86 15.67 0.47
C LYS A 83 -4.34 15.26 0.42
N THR A 84 -5.09 15.78 -0.55
CA THR A 84 -6.51 15.46 -0.76
C THR A 84 -6.71 13.98 -1.10
N GLN A 85 -5.90 13.42 -1.99
CA GLN A 85 -5.96 11.99 -2.33
C GLN A 85 -5.65 11.12 -1.11
N LYS A 86 -4.65 11.49 -0.30
CA LYS A 86 -4.32 10.75 0.92
C LYS A 86 -5.49 10.73 1.90
N THR A 87 -6.14 11.87 2.15
CA THR A 87 -7.33 11.94 3.00
C THR A 87 -8.49 11.10 2.45
N GLN A 88 -8.78 11.20 1.14
CA GLN A 88 -9.83 10.39 0.51
C GLN A 88 -9.53 8.89 0.56
N PHE A 89 -8.26 8.52 0.35
CA PHE A 89 -7.80 7.14 0.41
C PHE A 89 -8.00 6.56 1.80
N VAL A 90 -7.51 7.25 2.84
CA VAL A 90 -7.62 6.83 4.24
C VAL A 90 -9.08 6.67 4.66
N ASN A 91 -9.94 7.66 4.34
CA ASN A 91 -11.36 7.59 4.68
C ASN A 91 -12.07 6.44 3.95
N GLY A 92 -11.77 6.24 2.67
CA GLY A 92 -12.33 5.12 1.89
C GLY A 92 -11.87 3.77 2.40
N LEU A 93 -10.58 3.64 2.76
CA LEU A 93 -10.00 2.42 3.30
C LEU A 93 -10.64 2.04 4.65
N LYS A 94 -10.78 3.01 5.56
CA LYS A 94 -11.49 2.82 6.84
C LYS A 94 -12.92 2.34 6.61
N ALA A 95 -13.67 3.00 5.72
CA ALA A 95 -15.07 2.64 5.45
C ALA A 95 -15.22 1.20 4.92
N VAL A 96 -14.33 0.76 4.01
CA VAL A 96 -14.34 -0.60 3.46
C VAL A 96 -13.99 -1.63 4.53
N ILE A 97 -12.96 -1.37 5.33
CA ILE A 97 -12.52 -2.27 6.41
C ILE A 97 -13.61 -2.38 7.48
N GLU A 98 -14.22 -1.27 7.89
CA GLU A 98 -15.34 -1.29 8.83
C GLU A 98 -16.53 -2.07 8.29
N ALA A 99 -16.88 -1.88 7.01
CA ALA A 99 -17.96 -2.64 6.38
C ALA A 99 -17.67 -4.14 6.37
N GLN A 100 -16.44 -4.54 6.01
CA GLN A 100 -16.00 -5.93 6.03
C GLN A 100 -16.04 -6.52 7.44
N ASN A 101 -15.52 -5.79 8.43
CA ASN A 101 -15.51 -6.24 9.82
C ASN A 101 -16.91 -6.32 10.44
N ARG A 102 -17.88 -5.49 10.00
CA ARG A 102 -19.28 -5.57 10.44
C ARG A 102 -19.99 -6.83 9.93
N MET A 103 -19.55 -7.38 8.80
CA MET A 103 -20.15 -8.59 8.21
C MET A 103 -19.58 -9.89 8.80
N LYS A 104 -18.58 -9.82 9.67
CA LYS A 104 -17.90 -10.98 10.24
C LYS A 104 -18.79 -11.73 11.23
N LYS A 105 -18.66 -13.05 11.30
CA LYS A 105 -19.24 -13.84 12.39
C LYS A 105 -18.34 -13.76 13.63
N PRO A 106 -18.84 -13.26 14.77
CA PRO A 106 -18.05 -13.19 16.00
C PRO A 106 -17.47 -14.55 16.40
N ASN A 107 -16.25 -14.55 16.95
CA ASN A 107 -15.53 -15.74 17.45
C ASN A 107 -15.22 -16.82 16.41
N ARG A 108 -15.42 -16.54 15.12
CA ARG A 108 -15.14 -17.48 14.04
C ARG A 108 -14.32 -16.83 12.95
N ASP A 109 -14.81 -15.70 12.44
CA ASP A 109 -14.15 -15.01 11.35
C ASP A 109 -13.10 -14.05 11.95
N GLY A 110 -11.91 -14.01 11.33
CA GLY A 110 -10.88 -13.03 11.65
C GLY A 110 -11.29 -11.59 11.35
N ASP A 111 -10.33 -10.67 11.46
CA ASP A 111 -10.58 -9.24 11.23
C ASP A 111 -9.49 -8.58 10.40
N VAL A 112 -9.85 -7.43 9.83
CA VAL A 112 -8.95 -6.57 9.08
C VAL A 112 -8.68 -5.31 9.92
N SER A 113 -7.42 -4.99 10.12
CA SER A 113 -6.97 -3.86 10.93
C SER A 113 -6.31 -2.80 10.07
N PHE A 114 -6.50 -1.54 10.45
CA PHE A 114 -5.82 -0.40 9.82
C PHE A 114 -5.66 0.73 10.83
N ASN A 115 -4.44 1.23 10.96
CA ASN A 115 -4.11 2.41 11.74
C ASN A 115 -3.46 3.47 10.84
N GLU A 116 -4.11 4.62 10.68
CA GLU A 116 -3.60 5.69 9.82
C GLU A 116 -2.35 6.39 10.36
N THR A 117 -2.05 6.25 11.66
CA THR A 117 -0.84 6.80 12.26
C THR A 117 0.34 5.83 12.16
N GLU A 118 0.09 4.57 11.85
CA GLU A 118 1.12 3.56 11.66
C GLU A 118 1.66 3.65 10.23
N ILE A 119 2.86 4.21 10.11
CA ILE A 119 3.56 4.38 8.84
C ILE A 119 4.84 3.56 8.90
N ILE A 120 4.96 2.59 7.99
CA ILE A 120 6.16 1.78 7.85
C ILE A 120 7.07 2.38 6.80
N LYS A 121 8.37 2.44 7.10
CA LYS A 121 9.38 2.92 6.18
C LYS A 121 9.83 1.81 5.24
N LYS A 122 10.23 2.18 4.04
CA LYS A 122 10.80 1.22 3.07
C LYS A 122 12.02 0.47 3.60
N ALA A 123 12.86 1.13 4.41
CA ALA A 123 14.01 0.50 5.02
C ALA A 123 13.60 -0.70 5.90
N ASP A 124 12.55 -0.54 6.71
CA ASP A 124 12.02 -1.61 7.56
C ASP A 124 11.40 -2.71 6.69
N LEU A 125 10.64 -2.32 5.67
CA LEU A 125 10.00 -3.24 4.74
C LEU A 125 11.00 -4.06 3.93
N SER A 126 12.15 -3.49 3.57
CA SER A 126 13.21 -4.18 2.81
C SER A 126 13.88 -5.30 3.60
N ASN A 127 13.79 -5.25 4.93
CA ASN A 127 14.27 -6.30 5.83
C ASN A 127 13.18 -7.34 6.17
N ALA A 128 11.95 -7.13 5.69
CA ALA A 128 10.83 -8.02 5.99
C ALA A 128 10.95 -9.34 5.21
N ARG A 129 10.82 -10.46 5.92
CA ARG A 129 10.72 -11.79 5.31
C ARG A 129 9.40 -11.96 4.56
N ASN A 130 9.38 -12.83 3.55
CA ASN A 130 8.17 -13.27 2.82
C ASN A 130 7.35 -12.13 2.20
N LEU A 131 8.05 -11.09 1.72
CA LEU A 131 7.45 -9.94 1.08
C LEU A 131 7.33 -10.16 -0.44
N THR A 132 6.17 -9.84 -1.02
CA THR A 132 5.91 -9.93 -2.46
C THR A 132 5.23 -8.68 -2.96
N LEU A 133 5.68 -8.12 -4.08
CA LEU A 133 5.01 -7.01 -4.75
C LEU A 133 3.78 -7.52 -5.52
N ILE A 134 2.60 -6.97 -5.24
CA ILE A 134 1.36 -7.22 -5.98
C ILE A 134 1.27 -6.20 -7.13
N LYS A 135 0.96 -6.67 -8.34
CA LYS A 135 0.88 -5.85 -9.57
C LYS A 135 -0.55 -5.42 -9.89
#